data_AF-A0AAU3LP28-F1
#
_entry.id   AF-A0AAU3LP28-F1
#
_cell.length_a   1.000
_cell.length_b   1.000
_cell.length_c   1.000
_cell.angle_alpha   90.00
_cell.angle_beta   90.00
_cell.angle_gamma   90.00
#
_symmetry.space_group_name_H-M   'P 1'
#
loop_
_entity.id
_entity.type
_entity.pdbx_description
1 polymer ?
#
loop_
_entity_poly.entity_id
_entity_poly.type
_entity_poly.pdbx_seq_one_letter_code
_entity_poly.pdbx_strand_id
1 'polypeptide(L)'
;MPSVLGLMERREARARQDLESWTEVLEQAQAEVDAARERVERARVGREELVSALAEESTVITPASVPSGGEMAAAVGSSGSGPVHGERPPVWRSGMGEEVLSGLYREVFAAVVAASGPVNGVELTRAVGQEAEIKNEVEKIRHRAYVLEKRGWLARAKDGRFMPASELGVVAQGVSPASGERPRPSGGSA
;
A
#
# COMPACT_ATOMS: atom_id res chain seq x y z
N MET A 1 -35.44 19.80 -53.81
CA MET A 1 -34.06 19.27 -53.72
C MET A 1 -33.18 20.36 -53.13
N PRO A 2 -32.38 20.10 -52.09
CA PRO A 2 -31.50 21.13 -51.52
C PRO A 2 -30.40 21.51 -52.52
N SER A 3 -30.08 22.82 -52.59
CA SER A 3 -28.96 23.34 -53.38
C SER A 3 -27.62 22.77 -52.86
N VAL A 4 -26.64 22.63 -53.76
CA VAL A 4 -25.26 22.22 -53.43
C VAL A 4 -24.66 23.13 -52.36
N LEU A 5 -24.91 24.45 -52.46
CA LEU A 5 -24.44 25.43 -51.47
C LEU A 5 -25.00 25.12 -50.07
N GLY A 6 -26.29 24.82 -49.97
CA GLY A 6 -26.93 24.48 -48.69
C GLY A 6 -26.42 23.16 -48.09
N LEU A 7 -25.93 22.21 -48.90
CA LEU A 7 -25.27 21.00 -48.39
C LEU A 7 -23.89 21.34 -47.80
N MET A 8 -23.14 22.24 -48.44
CA MET A 8 -21.85 22.71 -47.94
C MET A 8 -21.99 23.51 -46.65
N GLU A 9 -22.96 24.43 -46.57
CA GLU A 9 -23.26 25.20 -45.36
C GLU A 9 -23.59 24.29 -44.18
N ARG A 10 -24.38 23.23 -44.41
CA ARG A 10 -24.69 22.24 -43.34
C ARG A 10 -23.45 21.48 -42.89
N ARG A 11 -22.56 21.10 -43.81
CA ARG A 11 -21.30 20.43 -43.47
C ARG A 11 -20.39 21.35 -42.67
N GLU A 12 -20.30 22.62 -43.06
CA GLU A 12 -19.52 23.63 -42.35
C GLU A 12 -20.10 23.90 -40.95
N ALA A 13 -21.41 24.07 -40.82
CA ALA A 13 -22.08 24.24 -39.54
C ALA A 13 -21.82 23.06 -38.61
N ARG A 14 -21.87 21.83 -39.14
CA ARG A 14 -21.54 20.63 -38.36
C ARG A 14 -20.08 20.63 -37.91
N ALA A 15 -19.14 20.96 -38.80
CA ALA A 15 -17.73 21.02 -38.46
C ALA A 15 -17.42 22.07 -37.38
N ARG A 16 -18.09 23.24 -37.43
CA ARG A 16 -17.97 24.27 -36.40
C ARG A 16 -18.53 23.81 -35.06
N GLN A 17 -19.69 23.16 -35.05
CA GLN A 17 -20.28 22.60 -33.84
C GLN A 17 -19.38 21.52 -33.23
N ASP A 18 -18.81 20.65 -34.06
CA ASP A 18 -17.86 19.63 -33.57
C ASP A 18 -16.62 20.31 -32.97
N LEU A 19 -16.08 21.35 -33.61
CA LEU A 19 -14.94 22.11 -33.06
C LEU A 19 -15.27 22.79 -31.73
N GLU A 20 -16.45 23.40 -31.60
CA GLU A 20 -16.92 24.02 -30.34
C GLU A 20 -17.00 22.96 -29.23
N SER A 21 -17.61 21.81 -29.52
CA SER A 21 -17.69 20.70 -28.56
C SER A 21 -16.32 20.17 -28.12
N TRP A 22 -15.36 20.07 -29.05
CA TRP A 22 -13.98 19.67 -28.70
C TRP A 22 -13.26 20.75 -27.89
N THR A 23 -13.56 22.02 -28.13
CA THR A 23 -13.00 23.15 -27.36
C THR A 23 -13.50 23.10 -25.92
N GLU A 24 -14.79 22.87 -25.70
CA GLU A 24 -15.36 22.66 -24.36
C GLU A 24 -14.71 21.47 -23.64
N VAL A 25 -14.49 20.35 -24.34
CA VAL A 25 -13.79 19.17 -23.78
C VAL A 25 -12.34 19.52 -23.39
N LEU A 26 -11.65 20.32 -24.19
CA LEU A 26 -10.28 20.77 -23.88
C LEU A 26 -10.26 21.70 -22.66
N GLU A 27 -11.21 22.64 -22.56
CA GLU A 27 -11.33 23.53 -21.40
C GLU A 27 -11.59 22.75 -20.11
N GLN A 28 -12.49 21.75 -20.17
CA GLN A 28 -12.76 20.88 -19.04
C GLN A 28 -11.54 20.06 -18.64
N ALA A 29 -10.84 19.46 -19.60
CA ALA A 29 -9.61 18.71 -19.34
C ALA A 29 -8.52 19.61 -18.73
N GLN A 30 -8.42 20.85 -19.18
CA GLN A 30 -7.48 21.82 -18.64
C GLN A 30 -7.81 22.18 -17.18
N ALA A 31 -9.09 22.40 -16.86
CA ALA A 31 -9.54 22.63 -15.49
C ALA A 31 -9.21 21.45 -14.56
N GLU A 32 -9.38 20.21 -15.03
CA GLU A 32 -9.00 19.01 -14.26
C GLU A 32 -7.49 18.92 -14.01
N VAL A 33 -6.68 19.28 -15.00
CA VAL A 33 -5.22 19.35 -14.88
C VAL A 33 -4.81 20.39 -13.86
N ASP A 34 -5.43 21.57 -13.88
CA ASP A 34 -5.11 22.65 -12.93
C ASP A 34 -5.52 22.30 -11.50
N ALA A 35 -6.71 21.71 -11.31
CA ALA A 35 -7.11 21.14 -10.03
C ALA A 35 -6.13 20.05 -9.53
N ALA A 36 -5.56 19.25 -10.45
CA ALA A 36 -4.55 18.27 -10.10
C ALA A 36 -3.22 18.90 -9.69
N ARG A 37 -2.79 19.96 -10.38
CA ARG A 37 -1.59 20.74 -10.01
C ARG A 37 -1.74 21.36 -8.63
N GLU A 38 -2.89 21.96 -8.33
CA GLU A 38 -3.17 22.52 -7.00
C GLU A 38 -3.12 21.46 -5.89
N ARG A 39 -3.65 20.26 -6.15
CA ARG A 39 -3.57 19.14 -5.19
C ARG A 39 -2.13 18.73 -4.93
N VAL A 40 -1.29 18.67 -5.97
CA VAL A 40 0.13 18.37 -5.83
C VAL A 40 0.86 19.45 -5.05
N GLU A 41 0.59 20.72 -5.34
CA GLU A 41 1.23 21.84 -4.66
C GLU A 41 0.86 21.90 -3.18
N ARG A 42 -0.44 21.71 -2.84
CA ARG A 42 -0.88 21.62 -1.45
C ARG A 42 -0.20 20.48 -0.69
N ALA A 43 -0.01 19.33 -1.34
CA ALA A 43 0.71 18.22 -0.75
C ALA A 43 2.21 18.53 -0.57
N ARG A 44 2.83 19.26 -1.51
CA ARG A 44 4.22 19.71 -1.39
C ARG A 44 4.38 20.65 -0.19
N VAL A 45 3.55 21.67 -0.09
CA VAL A 45 3.53 22.60 1.05
C VAL A 45 3.32 21.84 2.36
N GLY A 46 2.31 20.96 2.44
CA GLY A 46 2.06 20.17 3.65
C GLY A 46 3.26 19.31 4.09
N ARG A 47 4.06 18.78 3.14
CA ARG A 47 5.32 18.09 3.49
C ARG A 47 6.40 19.05 3.99
N GLU A 48 6.56 20.20 3.36
CA GLU A 48 7.56 21.20 3.76
C GLU A 48 7.26 21.75 5.16
N GLU A 49 6.00 22.03 5.47
CA GLU A 49 5.54 22.42 6.81
C GLU A 49 5.80 21.31 7.84
N LEU A 50 5.47 20.05 7.52
CA LEU A 50 5.74 18.91 8.42
C LEU A 50 7.23 18.72 8.68
N VAL A 51 8.08 18.84 7.66
CA VAL A 51 9.54 18.77 7.83
C VAL A 51 10.04 19.90 8.72
N SER A 52 9.49 21.11 8.56
CA SER A 52 9.86 22.27 9.38
C SER A 52 9.45 22.09 10.84
N ALA A 53 8.21 21.66 11.10
CA ALA A 53 7.72 21.37 12.44
C ALA A 53 8.54 20.29 13.17
N LEU A 54 8.92 19.21 12.45
CA LEU A 54 9.79 18.16 13.00
C LEU A 54 11.21 18.67 13.30
N ALA A 55 11.74 19.59 12.49
CA ALA A 55 13.04 20.21 12.76
C ALA A 55 12.99 21.11 14.01
N GLU A 56 11.92 21.89 14.17
CA GLU A 56 11.70 22.71 15.36
C GLU A 56 11.58 21.85 16.63
N GLU A 57 10.80 20.77 16.60
CA GLU A 57 10.68 19.83 17.72
C GLU A 57 12.04 19.20 18.12
N SER A 58 12.86 18.83 17.13
CA SER A 58 14.18 18.26 17.36
C SER A 58 15.16 19.24 18.03
N THR A 59 15.03 20.55 17.75
CA THR A 59 15.87 21.57 18.41
C THR A 59 15.49 21.82 19.88
N VAL A 60 14.29 21.46 20.31
CA VAL A 60 13.85 21.55 21.71
C VAL A 60 14.39 20.38 22.54
N ILE A 61 14.86 19.30 21.91
CA ILE A 61 15.43 18.12 22.57
C ILE A 61 16.96 18.12 22.39
N THR A 62 17.65 19.04 23.08
CA THR A 62 19.09 18.88 23.35
C THR A 62 19.30 18.52 24.83
N PRO A 63 20.03 17.43 25.17
CA PRO A 63 20.09 16.89 26.52
C PRO A 63 21.20 17.54 27.35
N ALA A 64 20.86 18.05 28.53
CA ALA A 64 21.83 18.42 29.56
C ALA A 64 21.63 17.56 30.82
N SER A 65 22.52 16.56 30.93
CA SER A 65 23.09 15.93 32.14
C SER A 65 22.18 15.39 33.25
N VAL A 66 22.21 14.07 33.40
CA VAL A 66 21.96 13.32 34.65
C VAL A 66 23.09 13.62 35.67
N PRO A 67 22.90 13.44 37.00
CA PRO A 67 22.91 12.09 37.58
C PRO A 67 21.93 11.83 38.75
N SER A 68 21.74 10.54 39.04
CA SER A 68 21.55 9.94 40.39
C SER A 68 20.19 9.30 40.71
N GLY A 69 20.17 7.96 40.70
CA GLY A 69 19.69 7.14 41.82
C GLY A 69 18.31 6.50 41.73
N GLY A 70 18.24 5.18 41.91
CA GLY A 70 17.06 4.48 42.46
C GLY A 70 16.45 3.39 41.57
N GLU A 71 16.15 2.24 42.19
CA GLU A 71 15.84 0.93 41.63
C GLU A 71 14.49 0.74 40.89
N MET A 72 14.52 -0.28 40.01
CA MET A 72 13.46 -1.21 39.55
C MET A 72 11.98 -0.84 39.67
N ALA A 73 11.30 -0.79 38.52
CA ALA A 73 10.13 -1.63 38.23
C ALA A 73 9.84 -1.66 36.72
N ALA A 74 9.37 -2.81 36.25
CA ALA A 74 9.12 -3.13 34.86
C ALA A 74 7.89 -2.43 34.25
N ALA A 75 7.93 -2.41 32.91
CA ALA A 75 6.81 -2.61 31.98
C ALA A 75 6.19 -1.37 31.27
N VAL A 76 6.12 -1.57 29.95
CA VAL A 76 5.30 -0.91 28.92
C VAL A 76 5.82 0.43 28.41
N GLY A 77 6.71 0.30 27.41
CA GLY A 77 6.83 1.28 26.35
C GLY A 77 5.61 1.22 25.44
N SER A 78 4.98 2.37 25.24
CA SER A 78 3.98 2.70 24.22
C SER A 78 3.81 4.21 24.29
N SER A 79 3.65 5.02 23.26
CA SER A 79 3.75 4.92 21.81
C SER A 79 3.65 6.39 21.37
N GLY A 80 4.55 6.85 20.51
CA GLY A 80 4.46 8.17 19.87
C GLY A 80 4.71 8.04 18.37
N SER A 81 4.05 7.07 17.73
CA SER A 81 4.18 6.80 16.30
C SER A 81 3.29 7.76 15.51
N GLY A 82 3.83 8.91 15.11
CA GLY A 82 3.26 9.73 14.03
C GLY A 82 3.33 8.99 12.68
N PRO A 83 2.47 9.33 11.70
CA PRO A 83 2.41 8.62 10.43
C PRO A 83 3.60 9.05 9.55
N VAL A 84 4.71 8.31 9.63
CA VAL A 84 5.81 8.42 8.66
C VAL A 84 5.30 7.97 7.30
N HIS A 85 4.88 8.94 6.48
CA HIS A 85 4.54 8.69 5.09
C HIS A 85 5.80 8.40 4.27
N GLY A 86 6.02 7.10 4.00
CA GLY A 86 6.46 6.68 2.68
C GLY A 86 7.96 6.51 2.46
N GLU A 87 8.72 6.04 3.45
CA GLU A 87 10.01 5.44 3.11
C GLU A 87 9.79 4.17 2.28
N ARG A 88 10.55 4.06 1.19
CA ARG A 88 10.49 2.90 0.29
C ARG A 88 10.87 1.66 1.11
N PRO A 89 10.09 0.56 1.04
CA PRO A 89 10.33 -0.59 1.90
C PRO A 89 11.74 -1.14 1.68
N PRO A 90 12.46 -1.48 2.77
CA PRO A 90 13.78 -2.09 2.68
C PRO A 90 13.68 -3.46 2.00
N VAL A 91 14.81 -4.03 1.61
CA VAL A 91 14.83 -5.41 1.08
C VAL A 91 14.59 -6.37 2.25
N TRP A 92 13.64 -7.30 2.08
CA TRP A 92 13.26 -8.25 3.12
C TRP A 92 14.42 -9.20 3.47
N ARG A 93 14.53 -9.53 4.76
CA ARG A 93 15.49 -10.50 5.31
C ARG A 93 14.82 -11.32 6.41
N SER A 94 15.29 -12.55 6.61
CA SER A 94 14.83 -13.42 7.69
C SER A 94 14.92 -12.73 9.05
N GLY A 95 13.82 -12.72 9.81
CA GLY A 95 13.72 -12.05 11.11
C GLY A 95 13.19 -10.62 11.07
N MET A 96 12.88 -10.05 9.89
CA MET A 96 12.12 -8.79 9.78
C MET A 96 10.62 -9.07 9.80
N GLY A 97 9.90 -8.41 10.70
CA GLY A 97 8.45 -8.34 10.74
C GLY A 97 7.90 -7.04 10.14
N GLU A 98 6.58 -6.89 10.24
CA GLU A 98 5.83 -5.76 9.67
C GLU A 98 6.17 -4.41 10.30
N GLU A 99 6.76 -4.41 11.50
CA GLU A 99 7.21 -3.22 12.24
C GLU A 99 8.25 -2.38 11.49
N VAL A 100 8.97 -2.98 10.54
CA VAL A 100 9.98 -2.30 9.71
C VAL A 100 9.33 -1.58 8.51
N LEU A 101 8.08 -1.91 8.18
CA LEU A 101 7.34 -1.26 7.11
C LEU A 101 6.63 -0.01 7.63
N SER A 102 6.67 1.06 6.84
CA SER A 102 6.01 2.33 7.18
C SER A 102 4.67 2.51 6.45
N GLY A 103 3.65 3.01 7.17
CA GLY A 103 2.37 3.47 6.62
C GLY A 103 1.63 2.39 5.82
N LEU A 104 1.14 2.78 4.64
CA LEU A 104 0.37 1.90 3.75
C LEU A 104 1.09 0.61 3.35
N TYR A 105 2.43 0.56 3.36
CA TYR A 105 3.14 -0.70 3.09
C TYR A 105 2.94 -1.71 4.22
N ARG A 106 2.92 -1.24 5.47
CA ARG A 106 2.65 -2.08 6.64
C ARG A 106 1.23 -2.59 6.61
N GLU A 107 0.26 -1.72 6.33
CA GLU A 107 -1.15 -2.09 6.26
C GLU A 107 -1.42 -3.11 5.15
N VAL A 108 -0.83 -2.93 3.96
CA VAL A 108 -0.93 -3.90 2.86
C VAL A 108 -0.30 -5.24 3.25
N PHE A 109 0.87 -5.24 3.89
CA PHE A 109 1.51 -6.48 4.33
C PHE A 109 0.71 -7.18 5.44
N ALA A 110 0.25 -6.44 6.44
CA ALA A 110 -0.60 -6.95 7.53
C ALA A 110 -1.90 -7.55 6.98
N ALA A 111 -2.52 -6.92 5.98
CA ALA A 111 -3.70 -7.45 5.30
C ALA A 111 -3.43 -8.78 4.58
N VAL A 112 -2.24 -8.95 3.98
CA VAL A 112 -1.83 -10.23 3.37
C VAL A 112 -1.56 -11.29 4.45
N VAL A 113 -0.92 -10.92 5.56
CA VAL A 113 -0.61 -11.86 6.67
C VAL A 113 -1.87 -12.29 7.41
N ALA A 114 -2.83 -11.39 7.59
CA ALA A 114 -4.12 -11.68 8.21
C ALA A 114 -5.01 -12.55 7.31
N ALA A 115 -4.76 -12.57 6.00
CA ALA A 115 -5.49 -13.42 5.09
C ALA A 115 -4.98 -14.87 5.19
N SER A 116 -5.88 -15.82 5.41
CA SER A 116 -5.56 -17.25 5.46
C SER A 116 -5.23 -17.87 4.10
N GLY A 117 -4.94 -17.07 3.07
CA GLY A 117 -4.70 -17.54 1.72
C GLY A 117 -4.33 -16.43 0.72
N PRO A 118 -4.07 -16.78 -0.55
CA PRO A 118 -3.64 -15.83 -1.56
C PRO A 118 -4.72 -14.77 -1.85
N VAL A 119 -4.35 -13.49 -1.72
CA VAL A 119 -5.27 -12.35 -1.85
C VAL A 119 -5.02 -11.53 -3.11
N ASN A 120 -6.11 -11.02 -3.69
CA ASN A 120 -6.05 -10.15 -4.87
C ASN A 120 -6.05 -8.65 -4.48
N GLY A 121 -5.74 -7.77 -5.44
CA GLY A 121 -5.64 -6.33 -5.18
C GLY A 121 -6.94 -5.67 -4.68
N VAL A 122 -8.11 -6.18 -5.06
CA VAL A 122 -9.41 -5.65 -4.60
C VAL A 122 -9.66 -6.04 -3.15
N GLU A 123 -9.38 -7.30 -2.79
CA GLU A 123 -9.44 -7.81 -1.42
C GLU A 123 -8.49 -7.05 -0.49
N LEU A 124 -7.26 -6.78 -0.95
CA LEU A 124 -6.30 -5.96 -0.23
C LEU A 124 -6.79 -4.53 -0.01
N THR A 125 -7.41 -3.92 -1.02
CA THR A 125 -7.93 -2.55 -0.90
C THR A 125 -9.03 -2.47 0.15
N ARG A 126 -9.93 -3.47 0.19
CA ARG A 126 -10.96 -3.57 1.24
C ARG A 126 -10.36 -3.81 2.62
N ALA A 127 -9.36 -4.68 2.72
CA ALA A 127 -8.72 -5.03 3.99
C ALA A 127 -7.92 -3.86 4.60
N VAL A 128 -7.37 -2.99 3.77
CA VAL A 128 -6.69 -1.74 4.18
C VAL A 128 -7.70 -0.62 4.49
N GLY A 129 -9.01 -0.85 4.31
CA GLY A 129 -10.05 0.13 4.61
C GLY A 129 -10.17 1.25 3.56
N GLN A 130 -9.66 1.03 2.34
CA GLN A 130 -9.80 1.96 1.22
C GLN A 130 -11.01 1.59 0.35
N GLU A 131 -11.57 2.56 -0.37
CA GLU A 131 -12.70 2.31 -1.26
C GLU A 131 -12.28 1.45 -2.46
N ALA A 132 -12.55 0.14 -2.38
CA ALA A 132 -12.27 -0.82 -3.44
C ALA A 132 -13.13 -0.63 -4.71
N GLU A 133 -14.14 0.24 -4.66
CA GLU A 133 -14.93 0.67 -5.82
C GLU A 133 -14.18 1.71 -6.66
N ILE A 134 -13.24 2.44 -6.05
CA ILE A 134 -12.40 3.41 -6.75
C ILE A 134 -11.24 2.66 -7.40
N LYS A 135 -11.29 2.50 -8.72
CA LYS A 135 -10.24 1.82 -9.51
C LYS A 135 -8.82 2.37 -9.23
N ASN A 136 -8.72 3.68 -8.99
CA ASN A 136 -7.45 4.33 -8.66
C ASN A 136 -6.87 3.84 -7.33
N GLU A 137 -7.69 3.68 -6.30
CA GLU A 137 -7.24 3.15 -4.99
C GLU A 137 -6.80 1.70 -5.11
N VAL A 138 -7.57 0.90 -5.85
CA VAL A 138 -7.18 -0.50 -6.13
C VAL A 138 -5.83 -0.58 -6.83
N GLU A 139 -5.57 0.29 -7.80
CA GLU A 139 -4.31 0.30 -8.53
C GLU A 139 -3.14 0.81 -7.66
N LYS A 140 -3.37 1.82 -6.80
CA LYS A 140 -2.38 2.27 -5.81
C LYS A 140 -1.97 1.13 -4.87
N ILE A 141 -2.94 0.37 -4.35
CA ILE A 141 -2.68 -0.77 -3.47
C ILE A 141 -1.94 -1.90 -4.22
N ARG A 142 -2.34 -2.22 -5.46
CA ARG A 142 -1.61 -3.18 -6.30
C ARG A 142 -0.16 -2.76 -6.54
N HIS A 143 0.07 -1.49 -6.85
CA HIS A 143 1.43 -1.00 -7.05
C HIS A 143 2.28 -1.16 -5.80
N ARG A 144 1.72 -0.90 -4.61
CA ARG A 144 2.42 -1.09 -3.33
C ARG A 144 2.70 -2.56 -3.04
N ALA A 145 1.74 -3.46 -3.33
CA ALA A 145 1.95 -4.90 -3.23
C ALA A 145 3.06 -5.40 -4.18
N TYR A 146 3.11 -4.87 -5.40
CA TYR A 146 4.17 -5.20 -6.37
C TYR A 146 5.56 -4.69 -5.93
N VAL A 147 5.63 -3.52 -5.29
CA VAL A 147 6.87 -3.02 -4.71
C VAL A 147 7.35 -3.91 -3.56
N LEU A 148 6.43 -4.40 -2.72
CA LEU A 148 6.73 -5.36 -1.66
C LEU A 148 7.19 -6.72 -2.23
N GLU A 149 6.57 -7.19 -3.31
CA GLU A 149 6.98 -8.39 -4.05
C GLU A 149 8.43 -8.24 -4.56
N LYS A 150 8.73 -7.14 -5.27
CA LYS A 150 10.09 -6.86 -5.76
C LYS A 150 11.15 -6.78 -4.67
N ARG A 151 10.74 -6.44 -3.45
CA ARG A 151 11.63 -6.34 -2.28
C ARG A 151 11.70 -7.64 -1.47
N GLY A 152 10.97 -8.68 -1.88
CA GLY A 152 10.96 -10.00 -1.25
C GLY A 152 10.09 -10.11 0.00
N TRP A 153 9.22 -9.12 0.27
CA TRP A 153 8.27 -9.17 1.40
C TRP A 153 7.06 -10.05 1.07
N LEU A 154 6.57 -9.94 -0.16
CA LEU A 154 5.46 -10.70 -0.68
C LEU A 154 5.94 -11.64 -1.78
N ALA A 155 5.24 -12.74 -1.94
CA ALA A 155 5.38 -13.62 -3.08
C ALA A 155 4.09 -13.64 -3.89
N ARG A 156 4.24 -13.89 -5.19
CA ARG A 156 3.14 -13.94 -6.14
C ARG A 156 2.84 -15.38 -6.52
N ALA A 157 1.62 -15.82 -6.25
CA ALA A 157 1.12 -17.10 -6.73
C ALA A 157 0.94 -17.06 -8.25
N LYS A 158 0.86 -18.23 -8.90
CA LYS A 158 0.70 -18.36 -10.37
C LYS A 158 -0.54 -17.64 -10.90
N ASP A 159 -1.56 -17.45 -10.05
CA ASP A 159 -2.81 -16.77 -10.39
C ASP A 159 -2.75 -15.24 -10.20
N GLY A 160 -1.57 -14.69 -9.91
CA GLY A 160 -1.36 -13.26 -9.73
C GLY A 160 -1.82 -12.72 -8.37
N ARG A 161 -2.11 -13.60 -7.41
CA ARG A 161 -2.46 -13.28 -6.02
C ARG A 161 -1.20 -13.15 -5.15
N PHE A 162 -1.27 -12.34 -4.11
CA PHE A 162 -0.16 -12.07 -3.19
C PHE A 162 -0.27 -12.93 -1.94
N MET A 163 0.88 -13.37 -1.43
CA MET A 163 1.06 -14.13 -0.19
C MET A 163 2.31 -13.62 0.55
N PRO A 164 2.45 -13.86 1.86
CA PRO A 164 3.68 -13.53 2.58
C PRO A 164 4.86 -14.35 2.04
N ALA A 165 6.04 -13.76 1.87
CA ALA A 165 7.22 -14.50 1.43
C ALA A 165 7.67 -15.56 2.45
N SER A 166 7.39 -15.35 3.74
CA SER A 166 7.67 -16.31 4.82
C SER A 166 6.98 -17.66 4.62
N GLU A 167 5.76 -17.68 4.06
CA GLU A 167 4.98 -18.90 3.80
C GLU A 167 5.60 -19.77 2.71
N LEU A 168 6.27 -19.16 1.72
CA LEU A 168 7.02 -19.91 0.69
C LEU A 168 8.36 -20.46 1.19
N GLY A 169 8.89 -19.91 2.29
CA GLY A 169 10.05 -20.43 2.99
C GLY A 169 9.73 -21.59 3.95
N VAL A 170 8.47 -21.69 4.42
CA VAL A 170 8.03 -22.80 5.29
C VAL A 170 7.77 -24.08 4.48
N VAL A 171 7.34 -23.98 3.23
CA VAL A 171 7.14 -25.18 2.36
C VAL A 171 8.43 -25.77 1.78
N ALA A 172 9.59 -25.15 2.02
CA ALA A 172 10.91 -25.66 1.59
C ALA A 172 11.80 -26.14 2.75
N GLN A 173 11.26 -26.34 3.95
CA GLN A 173 11.93 -27.11 5.00
C GLN A 173 11.10 -28.33 5.38
N GLY A 174 11.48 -29.45 4.77
CA GLY A 174 11.46 -30.75 5.44
C GLY A 174 10.08 -31.23 5.88
N VAL A 175 9.35 -31.80 4.94
CA VAL A 175 8.64 -33.05 5.21
C VAL A 175 9.60 -33.99 5.96
N SER A 176 9.42 -34.13 7.27
CA SER A 176 9.87 -35.30 8.03
C SER A 176 8.64 -36.08 8.45
N PRO A 177 8.29 -37.16 7.73
CA PRO A 177 7.24 -38.08 8.14
C PRO A 177 7.93 -39.29 8.77
N ALA A 178 8.30 -39.23 10.04
CA ALA A 178 8.73 -40.42 10.77
C ALA A 178 8.83 -40.19 12.27
N SER A 179 7.76 -40.51 12.99
CA SER A 179 7.83 -41.46 14.09
C SER A 179 6.42 -41.89 14.42
N GLY A 180 6.03 -43.02 13.84
CA GLY A 180 4.84 -43.74 14.28
C GLY A 180 5.07 -44.23 15.70
N GLU A 181 4.38 -43.63 16.66
CA GLU A 181 4.13 -44.27 17.94
C GLU A 181 3.28 -45.51 17.66
N ARG A 182 3.89 -46.69 17.84
CA ARG A 182 3.16 -47.94 18.11
C ARG A 182 2.92 -48.02 19.61
N PRO A 183 1.67 -48.06 20.09
CA PRO A 183 1.35 -48.77 21.32
C PRO A 183 1.27 -50.26 21.01
N ARG A 184 1.97 -51.04 21.84
CA ARG A 184 2.02 -52.50 21.82
C ARG A 184 0.65 -53.12 22.13
N PRO A 185 0.29 -54.29 21.58
CA PRO A 185 -0.85 -55.05 22.07
C PRO A 185 -0.53 -55.65 23.44
N SER A 186 -1.31 -55.28 24.46
CA SER A 186 -1.33 -55.97 25.75
C SER A 186 -1.94 -57.36 25.57
N GLY A 187 -1.14 -58.39 25.84
CA GLY A 187 -1.60 -59.77 25.88
C GLY A 187 -2.60 -59.96 27.01
N GLY A 188 -3.79 -60.43 26.66
CA GLY A 188 -4.72 -61.07 27.59
C GLY A 188 -4.42 -62.56 27.67
N SER A 189 -4.10 -63.05 28.85
CA SER A 189 -4.19 -64.46 29.22
C SER A 189 -4.63 -64.53 30.67
N ALA A 190 -5.90 -64.87 30.86
CA ALA A 190 -6.47 -65.73 31.91
C ALA A 190 -7.98 -65.79 31.68
#